data_AF-B6ET14-F1
#
_entry.id   AF-B6ET14-F1
#
_cell.length_a   1.000
_cell.length_b   1.000
_cell.length_c   1.000
_cell.angle_alpha   90.00
_cell.angle_beta   90.00
_cell.angle_gamma   90.00
#
_symmetry.space_group_name_H-M   'P 1'
#
loop_
_entity.id
_entity.type
_entity.pdbx_description
1 polymer ?
#
loop_
_entity_poly.entity_id
_entity_poly.type
_entity_poly.pdbx_seq_one_letter_code
_entity_poly.pdbx_strand_id
1 'polypeptide(L)' 'MGVAISKGIIMPAFKVKYLNSKKELLHCESIFMKNIGAAKRSSSSMAPMNTESIEIYDVGEKWLATKELGKWKSIE' A
#
# COMPACT_ATOMS: atom_id res chain seq x y z
N MET A 1 -23.38 26.72 -21.73
CA MET A 1 -23.17 25.96 -20.48
C MET A 1 -22.17 24.86 -20.76
N GLY A 2 -20.94 24.98 -20.24
CA GLY A 2 -19.94 23.93 -20.39
C GLY A 2 -20.22 22.84 -19.36
N VAL A 3 -20.49 21.62 -19.83
CA VAL A 3 -20.58 20.45 -18.95
C VAL A 3 -19.16 20.14 -18.47
N ALA A 4 -18.87 20.49 -17.21
CA ALA A 4 -17.67 20.04 -16.55
C ALA A 4 -17.82 18.52 -16.34
N ILE A 5 -17.20 17.73 -17.21
CA ILE A 5 -17.03 16.30 -16.97
C ILE A 5 -16.07 16.20 -15.79
N SER A 6 -16.58 15.94 -14.59
CA SER A 6 -15.75 15.60 -13.44
C SER A 6 -14.95 14.37 -13.85
N LYS A 7 -13.64 14.53 -14.10
CA LYS A 7 -12.74 13.40 -14.27
C LYS A 7 -12.86 12.56 -13.00
N GLY A 8 -13.55 11.41 -13.07
CA GLY A 8 -13.71 10.53 -11.93
C GLY A 8 -12.33 10.20 -11.37
N ILE A 9 -12.13 10.45 -10.08
CA ILE A 9 -10.87 10.10 -9.42
C ILE A 9 -10.83 8.56 -9.40
N ILE A 10 -10.02 7.95 -10.27
CA ILE A 10 -9.77 6.52 -10.23
C ILE A 10 -8.90 6.27 -8.99
N MET A 11 -9.44 5.58 -7.99
CA MET A 11 -8.69 5.13 -6.81
C MET A 11 -8.32 3.66 -7.00
N PRO A 12 -7.10 3.33 -7.45
CA PRO A 12 -6.66 1.96 -7.51
C PRO A 12 -6.70 1.31 -6.12
N ALA A 13 -7.06 0.03 -6.11
CA ALA A 13 -6.93 -0.81 -4.93
C ALA A 13 -5.50 -1.34 -4.81
N PHE A 14 -5.00 -1.33 -3.58
CA PHE A 14 -3.71 -1.89 -3.21
C PHE A 14 -3.94 -2.91 -2.10
N LYS A 15 -3.31 -4.08 -2.24
CA LYS A 15 -3.26 -5.07 -1.17
C LYS A 15 -2.03 -4.81 -0.33
N VAL A 16 -2.18 -4.71 0.98
CA VAL A 16 -1.10 -4.43 1.92
C VAL A 16 -0.96 -5.61 2.88
N LYS A 17 0.27 -6.10 3.05
CA LYS A 17 0.63 -7.12 4.03
C LYS A 17 1.60 -6.52 5.04
N TYR A 18 1.34 -6.77 6.31
CA TYR A 18 2.18 -6.38 7.43
C TYR A 18 2.82 -7.64 8.01
N LEU A 19 4.15 -7.68 8.12
CA LEU A 19 4.86 -8.84 8.63
C LEU A 19 5.75 -8.48 9.83
N ASN A 20 5.94 -9.45 10.72
CA ASN A 20 6.84 -9.33 11.87
C ASN A 20 8.30 -9.68 11.50
N SER A 21 9.19 -9.67 12.49
CA SER A 21 10.61 -10.00 12.34
C SER A 21 10.89 -11.42 11.82
N LYS A 22 9.95 -12.35 12.01
CA LYS A 22 10.02 -13.73 11.50
C LYS A 22 9.41 -13.89 10.10
N LYS A 23 9.00 -12.78 9.46
CA LYS A 23 8.23 -12.76 8.21
C LYS A 23 6.88 -13.47 8.30
N GLU A 24 6.30 -13.54 9.49
CA GLU A 24 4.94 -14.04 9.67
C GLU A 24 3.95 -12.92 9.40
N LEU A 25 2.85 -13.24 8.71
CA LEU A 25 1.80 -12.29 8.39
C LEU A 25 1.05 -11.89 9.66
N LEU A 26 1.12 -10.61 10.04
CA LEU A 26 0.36 -10.05 11.16
C LEU A 26 -1.04 -9.62 10.72
N HIS A 27 -1.11 -8.94 9.58
CA HIS A 27 -2.35 -8.39 9.05
C HIS A 27 -2.28 -8.22 7.54
N CYS A 28 -3.44 -8.30 6.89
CA CYS A 28 -3.59 -8.04 5.47
C CYS A 28 -4.87 -7.25 5.24
N GLU A 29 -4.80 -6.21 4.42
CA GLU A 29 -5.93 -5.38 4.07
C GLU A 29 -5.89 -4.94 2.60
N SER A 30 -7.02 -4.46 2.10
CA SER A 30 -7.13 -3.80 0.80
C SER A 30 -7.48 -2.34 1.01
N ILE A 31 -6.63 -1.44 0.52
CA ILE A 31 -6.82 0.01 0.62
C ILE A 31 -7.01 0.64 -0.75
N PHE A 32 -7.91 1.61 -0.84
CA PHE A 32 -8.16 2.38 -2.06
C PHE A 32 -7.47 3.73 -1.95
N MET A 33 -6.47 3.97 -2.78
CA MET A 33 -5.61 5.16 -2.66
C MET A 33 -5.38 5.79 -4.01
N LYS A 34 -5.18 7.11 -4.04
CA LYS A 34 -4.95 7.83 -5.31
C LYS A 34 -3.70 7.37 -6.08
N ASN A 35 -2.68 6.85 -5.38
CA ASN A 35 -1.44 6.32 -5.96
C ASN A 35 -0.64 5.53 -4.91
N ILE A 36 0.42 4.85 -5.36
CA ILE A 36 1.33 4.07 -4.49
C ILE A 36 1.97 4.92 -3.39
N GLY A 37 2.25 6.22 -3.63
CA GLY A 37 2.80 7.11 -2.62
C GLY A 37 1.83 7.38 -1.47
N ALA A 38 0.53 7.50 -1.76
CA ALA A 38 -0.51 7.59 -0.76
C ALA A 38 -0.68 6.26 0.00
N ALA A 39 -0.64 5.13 -0.70
CA ALA A 39 -0.67 3.80 -0.10
C ALA A 39 0.49 3.59 0.90
N LYS A 40 1.73 3.92 0.51
CA LYS A 40 2.92 3.86 1.38
C LYS A 40 2.77 4.65 2.68
N ARG A 41 2.23 5.87 2.60
CA ARG A 41 2.01 6.71 3.79
C ARG A 41 0.91 6.13 4.67
N SER A 42 -0.23 5.78 4.07
CA SER A 42 -1.36 5.22 4.82
C SER A 42 -0.99 3.94 5.54
N SER A 43 -0.35 2.99 4.84
CA SER A 43 0.05 1.72 5.45
C SER A 43 1.10 1.91 6.54
N SER A 44 2.04 2.86 6.37
CA SER A 44 2.98 3.19 7.44
C SER A 44 2.29 3.69 8.70
N SER A 45 1.23 4.49 8.57
CA SER A 45 0.49 5.03 9.71
C SER A 45 -0.44 4.01 10.37
N MET A 46 -0.95 3.06 9.60
CA MET A 46 -1.88 2.03 10.07
C MET A 46 -1.20 0.71 10.45
N ALA A 47 0.13 0.65 10.36
CA ALA A 47 0.89 -0.55 10.67
C ALA A 47 0.63 -1.04 12.10
N PRO A 48 0.20 -2.30 12.30
CA PRO A 48 0.04 -2.88 13.63
C PRO A 48 1.35 -2.84 14.44
N MET A 49 1.23 -2.89 15.76
CA MET A 49 2.39 -3.09 16.64
C MET A 49 3.17 -4.35 16.22
N ASN A 50 4.50 -4.29 16.30
CA ASN A 50 5.45 -5.34 15.87
C ASN A 50 5.57 -5.55 14.36
N THR A 51 5.03 -4.65 13.53
CA THR A 51 5.31 -4.64 12.09
C THR A 51 6.76 -4.26 11.84
N GLU A 52 7.52 -5.15 11.22
CA GLU A 52 8.91 -4.94 10.80
C GLU A 52 9.01 -4.68 9.29
N SER A 53 8.11 -5.29 8.51
CA SER A 53 8.02 -5.05 7.08
C SER A 53 6.59 -4.86 6.59
N ILE A 54 6.47 -4.06 5.53
CA ILE A 54 5.20 -3.76 4.86
C ILE A 54 5.37 -4.04 3.38
N GLU A 55 4.54 -4.90 2.81
CA GLU A 55 4.52 -5.21 1.39
C GLU A 55 3.25 -4.65 0.76
N ILE A 56 3.37 -3.98 -0.39
CA ILE A 56 2.24 -3.43 -1.14
C ILE A 56 2.20 -4.09 -2.52
N TYR A 57 1.03 -4.59 -2.87
CA TYR A 57 0.72 -5.23 -4.14
C TYR A 57 -0.41 -4.48 -4.85
N ASP A 58 -0.52 -4.63 -6.17
CA ASP A 58 -1.77 -4.31 -6.87
C ASP A 58 -2.79 -5.45 -6.74
N VAL A 59 -3.97 -5.26 -7.33
CA VAL A 59 -5.06 -6.25 -7.37
C VAL A 59 -4.72 -7.54 -8.13
N GLY A 60 -3.68 -7.52 -8.98
CA GLY A 60 -3.17 -8.68 -9.70
C GLY A 60 -2.04 -9.40 -8.96
N GLU A 61 -1.86 -9.11 -7.66
CA GLU A 61 -0.76 -9.62 -6.83
C GLU A 61 0.64 -9.22 -7.34
N LYS A 62 0.77 -8.19 -8.20
CA LYS A 62 2.07 -7.66 -8.58
C LYS A 62 2.68 -6.92 -7.40
N TRP A 63 3.90 -7.28 -7.02
CA TRP A 63 4.61 -6.61 -5.94
C TRP A 63 5.07 -5.21 -6.38
N LEU A 64 4.59 -4.17 -5.71
CA LEU A 64 4.85 -2.78 -6.10
C LEU A 64 5.87 -2.08 -5.20
N ALA A 65 5.86 -2.40 -3.91
CA ALA A 65 6.77 -1.80 -2.95
C ALA A 65 6.94 -2.66 -1.71
N THR A 66 8.08 -2.51 -1.06
CA THR A 66 8.32 -3.03 0.29
C THR A 66 8.93 -1.94 1.17
N LYS A 67 8.56 -1.93 2.45
CA LYS A 67 9.22 -1.16 3.50
C LYS A 67 9.89 -2.14 4.44
N GLU A 68 11.18 -1.98 4.65
CA GLU A 68 11.97 -2.77 5.60
C GLU A 68 12.86 -1.83 6.39
N LEU A 69 13.00 -2.06 7.71
CA LEU A 69 13.85 -1.24 8.58
C LEU A 69 13.57 0.27 8.45
N GLY A 70 12.28 0.63 8.35
CA GLY A 70 11.83 2.01 8.23
C GLY A 70 11.96 2.64 6.83
N LYS A 71 12.58 1.97 5.85
CA LYS A 71 12.86 2.54 4.52
C LYS A 71 12.08 1.83 3.43
N TRP A 72 11.47 2.60 2.53
CA TRP A 72 10.84 2.08 1.32
C TRP A 72 11.92 1.70 0.29
N LYS A 73 11.85 0.47 -0.21
CA LYS A 73 12.67 0.00 -1.33
C LYS A 73 11.86 0.06 -2.62
N SER A 74 12.51 0.43 -3.71
CA SER A 74 12.01 0.20 -5.06
C SER A 74 12.17 -1.28 -5.39
N ILE A 75 11.14 -1.86 -6.00
CA ILE A 75 11.21 -3.18 -6.61
C ILE A 75 11.42 -2.89 -8.09
N GLU A 76 12.59 -3.26 -8.61
CA GLU A 76 12.92 -3.18 -10.04
C GLU A 76 12.12 -4.22 -10.85
#